data_AF-A0A4U0WL68-F1
#
_entry.id   AF-A0A4U0WL68-F1
#
_cell.length_a   1.000
_cell.length_b   1.000
_cell.length_c   1.000
_cell.angle_alpha   90.00
_cell.angle_beta   90.00
_cell.angle_gamma   90.00
#
_symmetry.space_group_name_H-M   'P 1'
#
loop_
_entity.id
_entity.type
_entity.pdbx_description
1 polymer ?
#
loop_
_entity_poly.entity_id
_entity_poly.type
_entity_poly.pdbx_seq_one_letter_code
_entity_poly.pdbx_strand_id
1 'polypeptide(L)'
;MTMDTLTPSLPYLVGAVLLYLLVTSKKRVRLPECTPWAGVKPGPFSRQRAHLGELFRGKEILAEGFRKYGKVGKAFAAPNFNFNPDVIVPPEYAQWIEGAER
;
A
#
# COMPACT_ATOMS: atom_id res chain seq x y z
N MET A 1 -25.49 17.65 -38.03
CA MET A 1 -24.89 16.39 -37.53
C MET A 1 -23.98 16.75 -36.38
N THR A 2 -24.58 16.97 -35.20
CA THR A 2 -23.84 17.32 -33.98
C THR A 2 -23.29 16.03 -33.41
N MET A 3 -21.97 15.88 -33.41
CA MET A 3 -21.34 14.81 -32.65
C MET A 3 -21.55 15.12 -31.18
N ASP A 4 -22.49 14.42 -30.56
CA ASP A 4 -22.67 14.44 -29.11
C ASP A 4 -21.38 13.89 -28.50
N THR A 5 -20.54 14.80 -28.02
CA THR A 5 -19.39 14.47 -27.21
C THR A 5 -19.94 13.82 -25.95
N LEU A 6 -19.77 12.50 -25.85
CA LEU A 6 -20.08 11.70 -24.70
C LEU A 6 -19.18 12.16 -23.54
N THR A 7 -19.50 13.27 -22.90
CA THR A 7 -18.84 13.69 -21.66
C THR A 7 -19.28 12.72 -20.59
N PRO A 8 -18.39 11.82 -20.11
CA PRO A 8 -18.76 10.91 -19.06
C PRO A 8 -19.16 11.76 -17.85
N SER A 9 -20.39 11.61 -17.38
CA SER A 9 -20.83 12.36 -16.21
C SER A 9 -19.92 12.00 -15.02
N LEU A 10 -19.68 12.96 -14.13
CA LEU A 10 -18.83 12.82 -12.94
C LEU A 10 -18.94 11.45 -12.23
N PRO A 11 -20.15 10.85 -12.02
CA PRO A 11 -20.26 9.54 -11.38
C PRO A 11 -19.63 8.39 -12.19
N TYR A 12 -19.65 8.42 -13.52
CA TYR A 12 -19.02 7.38 -14.34
C TYR A 12 -17.49 7.44 -14.24
N LEU A 13 -16.91 8.64 -14.21
CA LEU A 13 -15.47 8.81 -13.99
C LEU A 13 -15.07 8.30 -12.61
N VAL A 14 -15.82 8.65 -11.57
CA VAL A 14 -15.58 8.14 -10.21
C VAL A 14 -15.70 6.61 -10.16
N GLY A 15 -16.74 6.05 -10.78
CA GLY A 15 -16.95 4.60 -10.86
C GLY A 15 -15.81 3.88 -11.60
N ALA A 16 -15.37 4.43 -12.73
CA ALA A 16 -14.26 3.88 -13.51
C ALA A 16 -12.93 3.93 -12.74
N VAL A 17 -12.67 5.02 -12.00
CA VAL A 17 -11.48 5.14 -11.14
C VAL A 17 -11.54 4.14 -9.99
N LEU A 18 -12.67 4.01 -9.30
CA LEU A 18 -12.83 3.02 -8.23
C LEU A 18 -12.65 1.59 -8.74
N LEU A 19 -13.21 1.27 -9.90
CA LEU A 19 -13.05 -0.03 -10.55
C LEU A 19 -11.59 -0.29 -10.94
N TYR A 20 -10.92 0.71 -11.52
CA TYR A 20 -9.50 0.65 -11.86
C TYR A 20 -8.63 0.39 -10.63
N LEU A 21 -8.88 1.11 -9.52
CA LEU A 21 -8.17 0.91 -8.26
C LEU A 21 -8.42 -0.50 -7.68
N LEU A 22 -9.66 -1.01 -7.76
CA LEU A 22 -9.98 -2.37 -7.34
C LEU A 22 -9.25 -3.44 -8.17
N VAL A 23 -9.28 -3.32 -9.50
CA VAL A 23 -8.64 -4.28 -10.41
C VAL A 23 -7.12 -4.25 -10.26
N THR A 24 -6.52 -3.05 -10.20
CA THR A 24 -5.08 -2.91 -10.00
C THR A 24 -4.64 -3.40 -8.62
N SER A 25 -5.45 -3.24 -7.57
CA SER A 25 -5.10 -3.75 -6.23
C SER A 25 -4.94 -5.29 -6.19
N LYS A 26 -5.71 -6.03 -7.00
CA LYS A 26 -5.67 -7.52 -7.02
C LYS A 26 -4.43 -8.09 -7.71
N LYS A 27 -3.80 -7.34 -8.62
CA LYS A 27 -2.65 -7.79 -9.41
C LYS A 27 -1.30 -7.57 -8.70
N ARG A 28 -1.30 -6.94 -7.53
CA ARG A 28 -0.08 -6.48 -6.87
C ARG A 28 0.52 -7.53 -5.93
N VAL A 29 1.79 -7.31 -5.58
CA VAL A 29 2.69 -8.25 -4.90
C VAL A 29 1.98 -8.97 -3.75
N ARG A 30 1.90 -10.31 -3.87
CA ARG A 30 1.42 -11.17 -2.78
C ARG A 30 2.56 -11.32 -1.78
N LEU A 31 2.49 -10.56 -0.70
CA LEU A 31 3.35 -10.80 0.45
C LEU A 31 2.94 -12.12 1.13
N PRO A 32 3.89 -12.84 1.75
CA PRO A 32 3.59 -13.98 2.58
C PRO A 32 2.51 -13.63 3.60
N GLU A 33 1.57 -14.55 3.86
CA GLU A 33 0.47 -14.31 4.80
C GLU A 33 0.95 -14.04 6.22
N CYS A 34 2.17 -14.49 6.54
CA CYS A 34 2.84 -14.31 7.82
C CYS A 34 3.46 -12.91 8.02
N THR A 35 3.49 -12.06 6.99
CA THR A 35 4.15 -10.75 7.08
C THR A 35 3.31 -9.80 7.93
N PRO A 36 3.87 -9.22 9.01
CA PRO A 36 3.15 -8.25 9.82
C PRO A 36 2.93 -6.95 9.03
N TRP A 37 1.73 -6.41 9.11
CA TRP A 37 1.38 -5.14 8.46
C TRP A 37 1.33 -3.99 9.47
N ALA A 38 1.86 -2.85 9.07
CA ALA A 38 1.72 -1.60 9.80
C ALA A 38 0.40 -0.90 9.43
N GLY A 39 -0.35 -0.41 10.43
CA GLY A 39 -1.56 0.38 10.23
C GLY A 39 -2.78 -0.35 9.63
N VAL A 40 -2.67 -1.65 9.32
CA VAL A 40 -3.80 -2.46 8.81
C VAL A 40 -4.68 -2.89 9.98
N LYS A 41 -5.94 -2.45 9.96
CA LYS A 41 -6.98 -2.88 10.91
C LYS A 41 -7.81 -4.02 10.31
N PRO A 42 -8.20 -5.05 11.09
CA PRO A 42 -9.04 -6.13 10.60
C PRO A 42 -10.40 -5.57 10.13
N GLY A 43 -10.90 -6.07 9.00
CA GLY A 43 -12.17 -5.64 8.41
C GLY A 43 -12.20 -5.75 6.88
N PRO A 44 -13.37 -5.49 6.26
CA PRO A 44 -13.50 -5.49 4.81
C PRO A 44 -12.66 -4.37 4.20
N PHE A 45 -11.99 -4.68 3.08
CA PHE A 45 -11.09 -3.76 2.37
C PHE A 45 -9.98 -3.18 3.26
N SER A 46 -9.58 -3.90 4.32
CA SER A 46 -8.57 -3.45 5.29
C SER A 46 -7.28 -2.96 4.63
N ARG A 47 -6.79 -3.70 3.63
CA ARG A 47 -5.57 -3.34 2.89
C ARG A 47 -5.78 -2.10 2.02
N GLN A 48 -6.87 -2.02 1.25
CA GLN A 48 -7.17 -0.85 0.42
C GLN A 48 -7.37 0.41 1.26
N ARG A 49 -8.05 0.28 2.41
CA ARG A 49 -8.24 1.38 3.36
C ARG A 49 -6.92 1.79 4.02
N ALA A 50 -6.00 0.86 4.25
CA ALA A 50 -4.66 1.19 4.75
C ALA A 50 -3.84 1.95 3.69
N HIS A 51 -3.89 1.54 2.42
CA HIS A 51 -3.28 2.26 1.29
C HIS A 51 -3.86 3.68 1.11
N LEU A 52 -5.17 3.84 1.20
CA LEU A 52 -5.80 5.18 1.16
C LEU A 52 -5.50 6.00 2.42
N GLY A 53 -5.42 5.35 3.58
CA GLY A 53 -5.11 5.99 4.85
C GLY A 53 -3.65 6.47 4.94
N GLU A 54 -2.75 5.83 4.20
CA GLU A 54 -1.34 6.23 4.10
C GLU A 54 -1.17 7.61 3.48
N LEU A 55 -2.01 7.99 2.51
CA LEU A 55 -2.00 9.33 1.91
C LEU A 55 -2.11 10.45 2.96
N PHE A 56 -2.82 10.20 4.06
CA PHE A 56 -3.02 11.17 5.14
C PHE A 56 -2.14 10.90 6.37
N ARG A 57 -1.79 9.63 6.63
CA ARG A 57 -1.16 9.18 7.89
C ARG A 57 0.10 8.35 7.67
N GLY A 58 0.75 8.43 6.51
CA GLY A 58 1.87 7.57 6.17
C GLY A 58 3.02 7.63 7.16
N LYS A 59 3.37 8.83 7.63
CA LYS A 59 4.40 9.02 8.67
C LYS A 59 4.04 8.31 9.99
N GLU A 60 2.78 8.40 10.42
CA GLU A 60 2.30 7.79 11.65
C GLU A 60 2.27 6.26 11.53
N ILE A 61 1.78 5.74 10.40
CA ILE A 61 1.72 4.30 10.12
C ILE A 61 3.13 3.71 10.08
N LEU A 62 4.07 4.40 9.44
CA LEU A 62 5.46 3.96 9.37
C LEU A 62 6.14 3.99 10.75
N ALA A 63 5.95 5.06 11.53
CA ALA A 63 6.47 5.16 12.89
C ALA A 63 5.87 4.07 13.80
N GLU A 64 4.58 3.78 13.67
CA GLU A 64 3.91 2.69 14.38
C GLU A 64 4.49 1.32 14.01
N GLY A 65 4.65 1.05 12.70
CA GLY A 65 5.26 -0.18 12.18
C GLY A 65 6.69 -0.38 12.67
N PHE A 66 7.50 0.68 12.63
CA PHE A 66 8.87 0.65 13.12
C PHE A 66 8.92 0.37 14.63
N ARG A 67 8.05 1.02 15.42
CA ARG A 67 7.99 0.80 16.87
C ARG A 67 7.56 -0.63 17.22
N LYS A 68 6.63 -1.22 16.47
CA LYS A 68 6.07 -2.55 16.73
C LYS A 68 6.95 -3.70 16.24
N TYR A 69 7.52 -3.56 15.04
CA TYR A 69 8.18 -4.66 14.34
C TYR A 69 9.67 -4.36 14.11
N GLY A 70 9.99 -3.14 13.66
CA GLY A 70 11.37 -2.73 13.36
C GLY A 70 12.33 -2.84 14.55
N LYS A 71 11.91 -2.38 15.73
CA LYS A 71 12.71 -2.50 16.98
C LYS A 71 12.98 -3.93 17.44
N VAL A 72 12.21 -4.90 16.95
CA VAL A 72 12.31 -6.32 17.33
C VAL A 72 13.03 -7.12 16.23
N GLY A 73 13.68 -6.42 15.28
CA GLY A 73 14.38 -7.07 14.17
C GLY A 73 13.44 -7.77 13.18
N LYS A 74 12.15 -7.42 13.13
CA LYS A 74 11.18 -8.01 12.20
C LYS A 74 10.88 -7.07 11.04
N ALA A 75 10.99 -7.61 9.83
CA ALA A 75 10.50 -6.93 8.63
C ALA A 75 8.97 -6.81 8.68
N PHE A 76 8.45 -5.70 8.17
CA PHE A 76 7.01 -5.44 8.12
C PHE A 76 6.61 -4.78 6.81
N ALA A 77 5.35 -4.97 6.43
CA ALA A 77 4.77 -4.34 5.27
C ALA A 77 4.15 -2.99 5.66
N ALA A 78 4.54 -1.93 4.98
CA ALA A 78 3.90 -0.62 5.03
C ALA A 78 2.98 -0.46 3.80
N PRO A 79 1.76 0.07 3.97
CA PRO A 79 0.96 0.51 2.84
C PRO A 79 1.65 1.65 2.09
N ASN A 80 1.40 1.77 0.79
CA ASN A 80 1.81 2.89 -0.06
C ASN A 80 0.61 3.36 -0.91
N PHE A 81 0.50 4.66 -1.21
CA PHE A 81 -0.56 5.23 -2.04
C PHE A 81 -0.71 4.56 -3.40
N ASN A 82 0.39 4.00 -3.94
CA ASN A 82 0.36 3.25 -5.18
C ASN A 82 -0.16 1.82 -4.99
N PHE A 83 -0.84 1.46 -3.90
CA PHE A 83 -1.41 0.12 -3.65
C PHE A 83 -0.41 -1.06 -3.71
N ASN A 84 0.89 -0.78 -3.79
CA ASN A 84 1.98 -1.75 -3.68
C ASN A 84 2.54 -1.63 -2.28
N PRO A 85 2.53 -2.68 -1.45
CA PRO A 85 3.11 -2.57 -0.12
C PRO A 85 4.64 -2.45 -0.19
N ASP A 86 5.19 -1.52 0.59
CA ASP A 86 6.63 -1.40 0.77
C ASP A 86 7.06 -2.32 1.92
N VAL A 87 8.05 -3.16 1.68
CA VAL A 87 8.62 -4.02 2.73
C VAL A 87 9.73 -3.25 3.42
N ILE A 88 9.50 -2.88 4.67
CA ILE A 88 10.48 -2.19 5.50
C ILE A 88 11.28 -3.23 6.26
N VAL A 89 12.58 -3.21 6.00
CA VAL A 89 13.56 -4.12 6.59
C VAL A 89 14.25 -3.40 7.76
N PRO A 90 14.48 -4.08 8.90
CA PRO A 90 15.21 -3.49 10.02
C PRO A 90 16.67 -3.14 9.64
N PRO A 91 17.28 -2.14 10.29
CA PRO A 91 18.64 -1.71 10.00
C PRO A 91 19.69 -2.81 10.19
N GLU A 92 19.41 -3.82 11.03
CA GLU A 92 20.28 -4.99 11.23
C GLU A 92 20.53 -5.78 9.94
N TYR A 93 19.56 -5.80 9.03
CA TYR A 93 19.69 -6.46 7.73
C TYR A 93 20.09 -5.49 6.61
N ALA A 94 20.24 -4.19 6.90
CA ALA A 94 20.66 -3.21 5.89
C ALA A 94 22.08 -3.49 5.38
N GLN A 95 22.95 -4.05 6.25
CA GLN A 95 24.30 -4.48 5.90
C GLN A 95 24.32 -5.53 4.77
N TRP A 96 23.29 -6.37 4.65
CA TRP A 96 23.18 -7.34 3.56
C TRP A 96 22.90 -6.67 2.20
N ILE A 97 22.21 -5.53 2.20
CA ILE A 97 21.85 -4.83 0.96
C ILE A 97 23.06 -4.08 0.40
N GLU A 98 23.86 -3.44 1.26
CA GLU A 98 25.09 -2.76 0.85
C GLU A 98 26.15 -3.73 0.27
N GLY A 99 26.14 -4.98 0.72
CA GLY A 99 27.02 -6.03 0.19
C GLY A 99 26.58 -6.63 -1.15
N ALA A 100 25.33 -6.42 -1.58
CA ALA A 100 24.77 -7.00 -2.81
C ALA A 100 25.07 -6.16 -4.08
N GLU A 101 25.65 -4.97 -3.93
CA GLU A 101 26.08 -4.09 -5.03
C GLU A 101 27.57 -4.27 -5.44
N ARG A 102 28.24 -5.32 -4.95
CA ARG A 102 29.58 -5.74 -5.43
C ARG A 102 29.51 -7.07 -6.15
#